data_AF-A0A7W5YFA7-F1
#
_entry.id   AF-A0A7W5YFA7-F1
#
_cell.length_a   1.000
_cell.length_b   1.000
_cell.length_c   1.000
_cell.angle_alpha   90.00
_cell.angle_beta   90.00
_cell.angle_gamma   90.00
#
_symmetry.space_group_name_H-M   'P 1'
#
loop_
_entity.id
_entity.type
_entity.pdbx_description
1 polymer ?
#
loop_
_entity_poly.entity_id
_entity_poly.type
_entity_poly.pdbx_seq_one_letter_code
_entity_poly.pdbx_strand_id
1 'polypeptide(L)'
;MKRIKSILLAIAMLLATPAFFTSCQEDAPEINYTMNVSVINDFTKVVEAINNGFLKNEEAIKKLTEAIDKMNADQQTKLQAIIDVLNSVNATLETKLTAIEAAMKAQTLTLESKLTLLETAIKNQTLKQEEMADKLITAINNLQGSMEAKIEAITEAINNVNTTLQSKLALIEAAIKAQTLSLEAKLDLIEAAIKALPDYSSQLAAIKTAIENLPDYGDKLTAIEAAIKAMPNYSDKFDAVTTALNAMKAQIEALGTGQASIVEAINNTTAAINALIAAVNSGNTSAAAALAQIIQKLEELKNKIGSGGSTPAAEYVDLGLPSGLKWAKCNLGATKPEEFGNYYAWGETEPKADYSWATYKFGLEDALSKYNDTDNKTTLDAEDDAAAVKLGAPWRMPTKEECKELLDNCTYTKTQLNGVDGYELKSKINGKSIFLPGAGYYDETILKSNATGYLSKSLRTGERDKFEGIVFIEGFEITDGNGERCIGASIRPVRP
;
A
#
# COMPACT_ATOMS: atom_id res chain seq x y z
N MET A 1 83.04 16.19 -33.16
CA MET A 1 81.88 16.97 -32.67
C MET A 1 81.24 16.18 -31.53
N LYS A 2 81.25 16.80 -30.33
CA LYS A 2 80.65 16.44 -29.02
C LYS A 2 80.61 14.96 -28.60
N ARG A 3 81.69 14.57 -27.89
CA ARG A 3 81.89 13.45 -26.94
C ARG A 3 81.09 13.73 -25.63
N ILE A 4 80.40 12.79 -24.97
CA ILE A 4 80.82 11.63 -24.14
C ILE A 4 81.50 12.00 -22.79
N LYS A 5 81.03 11.34 -21.70
CA LYS A 5 81.61 11.04 -20.35
C LYS A 5 81.49 12.14 -19.27
N SER A 6 80.89 11.93 -18.08
CA SER A 6 81.17 10.96 -16.99
C SER A 6 82.64 10.89 -16.57
N ILE A 7 83.01 11.62 -15.51
CA ILE A 7 84.25 11.41 -14.74
C ILE A 7 83.96 11.60 -13.23
N LEU A 8 84.29 10.55 -12.49
CA LEU A 8 84.40 10.46 -11.03
C LEU A 8 85.82 10.88 -10.58
N LEU A 9 85.91 11.27 -9.29
CA LEU A 9 87.01 11.01 -8.33
C LEU A 9 87.99 12.15 -7.95
N ALA A 10 87.83 12.57 -6.67
CA ALA A 10 88.82 12.65 -5.58
C ALA A 10 89.76 13.86 -5.35
N ILE A 11 90.04 14.01 -4.03
CA ILE A 11 91.16 14.69 -3.34
C ILE A 11 90.93 16.19 -3.08
N ALA A 12 91.17 16.80 -1.91
CA ALA A 12 91.28 16.41 -0.50
C ALA A 12 91.38 17.75 0.28
N MET A 13 91.06 17.69 1.58
CA MET A 13 91.23 18.75 2.59
C MET A 13 92.56 19.53 2.50
N LEU A 14 92.55 20.82 2.87
CA LEU A 14 93.51 21.38 3.84
C LEU A 14 93.12 22.81 4.26
N LEU A 15 92.79 22.95 5.56
CA LEU A 15 93.16 24.03 6.50
C LEU A 15 92.74 25.49 6.22
N ALA A 16 92.57 26.39 7.19
CA ALA A 16 92.17 26.39 8.59
C ALA A 16 92.28 27.87 9.03
N THR A 17 91.26 28.36 9.74
CA THR A 17 91.33 29.41 10.79
C THR A 17 91.54 30.90 10.40
N PRO A 18 91.05 31.83 11.26
CA PRO A 18 90.25 32.99 10.82
C PRO A 18 90.89 34.35 11.16
N ALA A 19 90.33 35.42 10.62
CA ALA A 19 90.50 36.77 11.18
C ALA A 19 89.19 37.55 11.07
N PHE A 20 88.59 37.86 12.22
CA PHE A 20 87.62 38.94 12.36
C PHE A 20 88.38 40.27 12.28
N PHE A 21 88.00 41.12 11.33
CA PHE A 21 88.04 42.57 11.51
C PHE A 21 86.76 43.17 10.95
N THR A 22 86.23 44.09 11.75
CA THR A 22 84.93 44.75 11.67
C THR A 22 84.92 45.92 10.68
N SER A 23 83.70 46.23 10.24
CA SER A 23 83.18 47.52 9.78
C SER A 23 83.68 48.09 8.44
N CYS A 24 82.95 47.77 7.38
CA CYS A 24 82.14 48.78 6.69
C CYS A 24 80.74 48.19 6.53
N GLN A 25 79.78 48.76 7.26
CA GLN A 25 78.36 48.47 7.10
C GLN A 25 77.89 49.22 5.86
N GLU A 26 77.89 48.54 4.72
CA GLU A 26 77.12 48.96 3.55
C GLU A 26 75.73 48.36 3.74
N ASP A 27 74.77 49.21 4.12
CA ASP A 27 73.35 48.85 4.23
C ASP A 27 72.82 48.49 2.83
N ALA A 28 73.12 47.27 2.38
CA ALA A 28 72.41 46.66 1.28
C ALA A 28 71.00 46.32 1.78
N PRO A 29 69.92 46.79 1.13
CA PRO A 29 68.57 46.42 1.53
C PRO A 29 68.43 44.91 1.45
N GLU A 30 68.14 44.28 2.59
CA GLU A 30 67.80 42.86 2.65
C GLU A 30 66.44 42.68 1.93
N ILE A 31 66.50 42.37 0.63
CA ILE A 31 65.30 42.08 -0.15
C ILE A 31 64.83 40.67 0.22
N ASN A 32 64.04 40.59 1.29
CA ASN A 32 63.33 39.37 1.68
C ASN A 32 62.23 39.08 0.66
N TYR A 33 62.53 38.25 -0.35
CA TYR A 33 61.52 37.69 -1.24
C TYR A 33 60.76 36.59 -0.51
N THR A 34 59.56 36.91 -0.02
CA THR A 34 58.60 35.88 0.36
C THR A 34 58.05 35.25 -0.92
N MET A 35 58.60 34.10 -1.35
CA MET A 35 57.94 33.28 -2.37
C MET A 35 56.70 32.62 -1.76
N ASN A 36 55.55 33.26 -1.92
CA ASN A 36 54.27 32.61 -1.71
C ASN A 36 53.99 31.66 -2.88
N VAL A 37 54.44 30.41 -2.79
CA VAL A 37 54.06 29.37 -3.76
C VAL A 37 52.66 28.90 -3.41
N SER A 38 51.65 29.43 -4.11
CA SER A 38 50.29 28.91 -4.02
C SER A 38 50.15 27.73 -4.99
N VAL A 39 50.20 26.49 -4.49
CA VAL A 39 49.91 25.30 -5.30
C VAL A 39 48.40 25.20 -5.45
N ILE A 40 47.85 25.84 -6.48
CA ILE A 40 46.45 25.61 -6.87
C ILE A 40 46.43 24.26 -7.57
N ASN A 41 45.79 23.27 -6.95
CA ASN A 41 45.64 21.98 -7.57
C ASN A 41 44.66 22.10 -8.74
N ASP A 42 45.20 22.01 -9.96
CA ASP A 42 44.44 22.24 -11.19
C ASP A 42 43.64 20.98 -11.54
N PHE A 43 42.42 20.91 -10.98
CA PHE A 43 41.47 19.81 -11.18
C PHE A 43 41.28 19.49 -12.67
N THR A 44 41.31 20.52 -13.52
CA THR A 44 41.21 20.42 -14.99
C THR A 44 42.28 19.55 -15.60
N LYS A 45 43.55 19.71 -15.19
CA LYS A 45 44.68 18.93 -15.76
C LYS A 45 44.59 17.45 -15.42
N VAL A 46 44.08 17.12 -14.22
CA VAL A 46 43.88 15.72 -13.83
C VAL A 46 42.76 15.11 -14.68
N VAL A 47 41.66 15.83 -14.88
CA VAL A 47 40.53 15.42 -15.74
C VAL A 47 40.97 15.24 -17.20
N GLU A 48 41.76 16.16 -17.75
CA GLU A 48 42.32 16.07 -19.09
C GLU A 48 43.23 14.83 -19.26
N ALA A 49 44.08 14.54 -18.27
CA ALA A 49 44.94 13.36 -18.31
C ALA A 49 44.14 12.04 -18.32
N ILE A 50 42.99 12.00 -17.63
CA ILE A 50 42.09 10.84 -17.63
C ILE A 50 41.39 10.70 -18.98
N ASN A 51 40.82 11.79 -19.52
CA ASN A 51 40.14 11.79 -20.82
C ASN A 51 41.05 11.32 -21.96
N ASN A 52 42.34 11.66 -21.88
CA ASN A 52 43.34 11.25 -22.86
C ASN A 52 43.90 9.83 -22.60
N GLY A 53 43.43 9.12 -21.57
CA GLY A 53 43.84 7.76 -21.22
C GLY A 53 45.25 7.65 -20.63
N PHE A 54 45.88 8.77 -20.23
CA PHE A 54 47.22 8.76 -19.62
C PHE A 54 47.20 8.22 -18.18
N LEU A 55 46.05 8.27 -17.51
CA LEU A 55 45.85 7.74 -16.16
C LEU A 55 44.84 6.59 -16.22
N LYS A 56 45.22 5.42 -15.70
CA LYS A 56 44.32 4.28 -15.52
C LYS A 56 43.42 4.53 -14.30
N ASN A 57 42.24 3.89 -14.26
CA ASN A 57 41.20 4.18 -13.27
C ASN A 57 41.67 4.20 -11.80
N GLU A 58 42.51 3.26 -11.36
CA GLU A 58 42.99 3.26 -9.97
C GLU A 58 43.91 4.45 -9.64
N GLU A 59 44.82 4.81 -10.56
CA GLU A 59 45.72 5.95 -10.40
C GLU A 59 44.96 7.28 -10.54
N ALA A 60 43.99 7.33 -11.46
CA ALA A 60 43.10 8.45 -11.67
C ALA A 60 42.26 8.75 -10.42
N ILE A 61 41.62 7.73 -9.84
CA ILE A 61 40.85 7.85 -8.59
C ILE A 61 41.76 8.41 -7.49
N LYS A 62 42.95 7.84 -7.29
CA LYS A 62 43.89 8.30 -6.26
C LYS A 62 44.28 9.77 -6.44
N LYS A 63 44.68 10.16 -7.65
CA LYS A 63 45.09 11.55 -7.95
C LYS A 63 43.93 12.53 -7.77
N LEU A 64 42.72 12.17 -8.18
CA LEU A 64 41.53 13.00 -7.97
C LEU A 64 41.15 13.11 -6.49
N THR A 65 41.17 12.00 -5.74
CA THR A 65 40.91 12.01 -4.30
C THR A 65 41.90 12.89 -3.56
N GLU A 66 43.21 12.73 -3.82
CA GLU A 66 44.24 13.61 -3.27
C GLU A 66 44.01 15.07 -3.66
N ALA A 67 43.50 15.30 -4.88
CA ALA A 67 43.24 16.65 -5.34
C ALA A 67 42.07 17.31 -4.61
N ILE A 68 40.99 16.58 -4.38
CA ILE A 68 39.84 17.02 -3.59
C ILE A 68 40.28 17.33 -2.15
N ASP A 69 41.06 16.42 -1.55
CA ASP A 69 41.51 16.56 -0.16
C ASP A 69 42.49 17.70 0.06
N LYS A 70 43.41 17.93 -0.87
CA LYS A 70 44.38 19.04 -0.81
C LYS A 70 43.79 20.37 -1.31
N MET A 71 42.58 20.37 -1.87
CA MET A 71 41.96 21.61 -2.36
C MET A 71 41.71 22.55 -1.18
N ASN A 72 42.35 23.72 -1.20
CA ASN A 72 42.16 24.77 -0.20
C ASN A 72 40.93 25.62 -0.53
N ALA A 73 39.76 25.00 -0.49
CA ALA A 73 38.47 25.63 -0.77
C ALA A 73 37.39 25.07 0.18
N ASP A 74 36.28 25.79 0.31
CA ASP A 74 35.13 25.31 1.08
C ASP A 74 34.44 24.08 0.42
N GLN A 75 33.56 23.42 1.18
CA GLN A 75 32.82 22.23 0.74
C GLN A 75 32.04 22.48 -0.57
N GLN A 76 31.39 23.64 -0.67
CA GLN A 76 30.54 23.97 -1.80
C GLN A 76 31.37 24.13 -3.07
N THR A 77 32.51 24.79 -2.99
CA THR A 77 33.44 24.98 -4.10
C THR A 77 34.06 23.65 -4.55
N LYS A 78 34.46 22.79 -3.60
CA LYS A 78 34.94 21.43 -3.91
C LYS A 78 33.87 20.60 -4.63
N LEU A 79 32.64 20.64 -4.12
CA LEU A 79 31.50 19.92 -4.69
C LEU A 79 31.18 20.43 -6.10
N GLN A 80 31.16 21.76 -6.29
CA GLN A 80 30.85 22.37 -7.58
C GLN A 80 31.88 21.99 -8.64
N ALA A 81 33.18 21.95 -8.32
CA ALA A 81 34.22 21.53 -9.27
C ALA A 81 33.98 20.09 -9.79
N ILE A 82 33.44 19.20 -8.95
CA ILE A 82 33.11 17.82 -9.34
C ILE A 82 31.84 17.80 -10.19
N ILE A 83 30.81 18.57 -9.80
CA ILE A 83 29.57 18.72 -10.57
C ILE A 83 29.86 19.26 -11.98
N ASP A 84 30.81 20.19 -12.12
CA ASP A 84 31.22 20.72 -13.42
C ASP A 84 31.82 19.62 -14.31
N VAL A 85 32.56 18.66 -13.74
CA VAL A 85 33.04 17.46 -14.49
C VAL A 85 31.88 16.57 -14.91
N LEU A 86 30.87 16.37 -14.05
CA LEU A 86 29.67 15.60 -14.40
C LEU A 86 28.87 16.25 -15.53
N ASN A 87 28.79 17.58 -15.53
CA ASN A 87 28.07 18.35 -16.53
C ASN A 87 28.88 18.58 -17.82
N SER A 88 30.20 18.40 -17.78
CA SER A 88 31.06 18.61 -18.94
C SER A 88 30.68 17.67 -20.09
N VAL A 89 30.46 18.26 -21.26
CA VAL A 89 30.24 17.52 -22.51
C VAL A 89 31.53 16.88 -23.03
N ASN A 90 32.69 17.38 -22.58
CA ASN A 90 34.01 16.90 -22.99
C ASN A 90 34.54 15.79 -22.05
N ALA A 91 33.87 15.54 -20.93
CA ALA A 91 34.22 14.43 -20.03
C ALA A 91 33.55 13.14 -20.49
N THR A 92 34.32 12.06 -20.63
CA THR A 92 33.79 10.73 -20.93
C THR A 92 32.98 10.18 -19.75
N LEU A 93 32.09 9.21 -19.98
CA LEU A 93 31.35 8.55 -18.90
C LEU A 93 32.30 7.91 -17.88
N GLU A 94 33.40 7.31 -18.33
CA GLU A 94 34.43 6.73 -17.47
C GLU A 94 35.09 7.79 -16.57
N THR A 95 35.40 8.97 -17.11
CA THR A 95 35.93 10.09 -16.32
C THR A 95 34.92 10.56 -15.27
N LYS A 96 33.64 10.65 -15.63
CA LYS A 96 32.57 11.05 -14.70
C LYS A 96 32.40 10.03 -13.56
N LEU A 97 32.37 8.74 -13.87
CA LEU A 97 32.30 7.66 -12.87
C LEU A 97 33.54 7.65 -11.97
N THR A 98 34.73 7.89 -12.53
CA THR A 98 35.99 8.00 -11.78
C THR A 98 35.94 9.21 -10.82
N ALA A 99 35.40 10.34 -11.25
CA ALA A 99 35.23 11.52 -10.39
C ALA A 99 34.25 11.25 -9.23
N ILE A 100 33.14 10.54 -9.48
CA ILE A 100 32.21 10.10 -8.43
C ILE A 100 32.93 9.20 -7.43
N GLU A 101 33.65 8.19 -7.90
CA GLU A 101 34.37 7.25 -7.04
C GLU A 101 35.46 7.95 -6.21
N ALA A 102 36.19 8.89 -6.82
CA ALA A 102 37.18 9.70 -6.12
C ALA A 102 36.55 10.59 -5.03
N ALA A 103 35.38 11.17 -5.32
CA ALA A 103 34.63 11.98 -4.37
C ALA A 103 34.10 11.14 -3.18
N MET A 104 33.66 9.90 -3.42
CA MET A 104 33.23 9.01 -2.33
C MET A 104 34.38 8.69 -1.38
N LYS A 105 35.61 8.58 -1.90
CA LYS A 105 36.83 8.31 -1.11
C LYS A 105 37.46 9.55 -0.47
N ALA A 106 37.11 10.75 -0.92
CA ALA A 106 37.64 12.00 -0.37
C ALA A 106 37.24 12.17 1.10
N GLN A 107 38.21 12.55 1.93
CA GLN A 107 38.02 12.73 3.37
C GLN A 107 37.49 14.12 3.71
N THR A 108 37.84 15.10 2.89
CA THR A 108 37.44 16.49 3.09
C THR A 108 36.05 16.78 2.58
N LEU A 109 35.31 15.82 2.01
CA LEU A 109 33.90 16.00 1.66
C LEU A 109 33.00 15.40 2.75
N THR A 110 32.00 16.17 3.17
CA THR A 110 30.98 15.66 4.10
C THR A 110 30.12 14.59 3.44
N LEU A 111 29.51 13.73 4.25
CA LEU A 111 28.61 12.69 3.74
C LEU A 111 27.37 13.30 3.06
N GLU A 112 26.89 14.45 3.55
CA GLU A 112 25.84 15.25 2.89
C GLU A 112 26.26 15.72 1.49
N SER A 113 27.45 16.32 1.36
CA SER A 113 27.95 16.79 0.05
C SER A 113 28.09 15.64 -0.94
N LYS A 114 28.55 14.47 -0.46
CA LYS A 114 28.63 13.24 -1.25
C LYS A 114 27.25 12.77 -1.71
N LEU A 115 26.24 12.86 -0.85
CA LEU A 115 24.86 12.50 -1.20
C LEU A 115 24.29 13.43 -2.29
N THR A 116 24.48 14.75 -2.15
CA THR A 116 24.07 15.73 -3.16
C THR A 116 24.72 15.46 -4.52
N LEU A 117 26.00 15.05 -4.52
CA LEU A 117 26.69 14.67 -5.75
C LEU A 117 26.05 13.45 -6.43
N LEU A 118 25.71 12.42 -5.65
CA LEU A 118 25.07 11.20 -6.18
C LEU A 118 23.66 11.49 -6.72
N GLU A 119 22.88 12.31 -6.03
CA GLU A 119 21.58 12.78 -6.52
C GLU A 119 21.71 13.54 -7.85
N THR A 120 22.74 14.39 -7.97
CA THR A 120 23.05 15.10 -9.21
C THR A 120 23.47 14.15 -10.32
N ALA A 121 24.32 13.16 -10.01
CA ALA A 121 24.75 12.15 -10.97
C ALA A 121 23.57 11.31 -11.51
N ILE A 122 22.59 10.99 -10.67
CA ILE A 122 21.37 10.26 -11.07
C ILE A 122 20.47 11.15 -11.94
N LYS A 123 20.25 12.41 -11.55
CA LYS A 123 19.50 13.37 -12.37
C LYS A 123 20.13 13.55 -13.76
N ASN A 124 21.46 13.52 -13.82
CA ASN A 124 22.24 13.59 -15.05
C ASN A 124 22.35 12.25 -15.79
N GLN A 125 21.72 11.18 -15.31
CA GLN A 125 21.77 9.83 -15.86
C GLN A 125 23.21 9.27 -15.98
N THR A 126 24.14 9.81 -15.20
CA THR A 126 25.54 9.35 -15.12
C THR A 126 25.68 8.13 -14.22
N LEU A 127 24.81 8.02 -13.22
CA LEU A 127 24.73 6.91 -12.28
C LEU A 127 23.29 6.40 -12.26
N LYS A 128 23.09 5.08 -12.20
CA LYS A 128 21.75 4.54 -12.00
C LYS A 128 21.37 4.59 -10.53
N GLN A 129 20.07 4.58 -10.28
CA GLN A 129 19.55 4.71 -8.93
C GLN A 129 19.94 3.53 -8.02
N GLU A 130 19.93 2.32 -8.56
CA GLU A 130 20.34 1.10 -7.88
C GLU A 130 21.84 1.08 -7.49
N GLU A 131 22.67 1.89 -8.15
CA GLU A 131 24.11 1.96 -7.87
C GLU A 131 24.44 2.94 -6.73
N MET A 132 23.46 3.72 -6.25
CA MET A 132 23.67 4.73 -5.19
C MET A 132 24.16 4.09 -3.89
N ALA A 133 23.52 3.00 -3.45
CA ALA A 133 23.86 2.32 -2.19
C ALA A 133 25.32 1.85 -2.21
N ASP A 134 25.80 1.28 -3.32
CA ASP A 134 27.19 0.81 -3.45
C ASP A 134 28.21 1.96 -3.34
N LYS A 135 27.90 3.13 -3.92
CA LYS A 135 28.76 4.33 -3.78
C LYS A 135 28.78 4.85 -2.34
N LEU A 136 27.64 4.80 -1.66
CA LEU A 136 27.55 5.17 -0.25
C LEU A 136 28.29 4.18 0.67
N ILE A 137 28.30 2.89 0.35
CA ILE A 137 29.11 1.90 1.08
C ILE A 137 30.59 2.27 1.00
N THR A 138 31.09 2.64 -0.19
CA THR A 138 32.46 3.15 -0.34
C THR A 138 32.69 4.38 0.53
N ALA A 139 31.77 5.35 0.52
CA ALA A 139 31.93 6.56 1.33
C ALA A 139 31.98 6.26 2.83
N ILE A 140 31.09 5.41 3.34
CA ILE A 140 31.02 5.04 4.75
C ILE A 140 32.26 4.25 5.18
N ASN A 141 32.72 3.31 4.36
CA ASN A 141 33.95 2.55 4.66
C ASN A 141 35.19 3.45 4.72
N ASN A 142 35.20 4.58 4.00
CA ASN A 142 36.31 5.54 4.01
C ASN A 142 36.17 6.66 5.05
N LEU A 143 35.10 6.70 5.85
CA LEU A 143 35.00 7.65 6.95
C LEU A 143 36.12 7.42 7.96
N GLN A 144 36.73 8.52 8.41
CA GLN A 144 37.77 8.54 9.44
C GLN A 144 37.20 9.01 10.79
N GLY A 145 38.03 8.95 11.83
CA GLY A 145 37.63 9.28 13.19
C GLY A 145 37.23 8.06 14.01
N SER A 146 36.79 8.31 15.24
CA SER A 146 36.29 7.27 16.14
C SER A 146 34.97 6.68 15.62
N MET A 147 34.53 5.56 16.19
CA MET A 147 33.25 4.95 15.81
C MET A 147 32.09 5.94 16.06
N GLU A 148 32.15 6.67 17.16
CA GLU A 148 31.18 7.69 17.54
C GLU A 148 31.10 8.80 16.50
N ALA A 149 32.25 9.33 16.05
CA ALA A 149 32.30 10.38 15.03
C ALA A 149 31.74 9.90 13.67
N LYS A 150 31.96 8.62 13.33
CA LYS A 150 31.39 8.03 12.11
C LYS A 150 29.87 7.88 12.22
N ILE A 151 29.38 7.40 13.36
CA ILE A 151 27.95 7.28 13.64
C ILE A 151 27.29 8.67 13.59
N GLU A 152 27.91 9.67 14.19
CA GLU A 152 27.42 11.06 14.19
C GLU A 152 27.28 11.59 12.76
N ALA A 153 28.31 11.46 11.93
CA ALA A 153 28.27 11.90 10.54
C ALA A 153 27.19 11.19 9.70
N ILE A 154 26.98 9.89 9.93
CA ILE A 154 25.91 9.12 9.26
C ILE A 154 24.53 9.56 9.76
N THR A 155 24.39 9.75 11.07
CA THR A 155 23.14 10.18 11.71
C THR A 155 22.73 11.58 11.25
N GLU A 156 23.68 12.52 11.19
CA GLU A 156 23.46 13.86 10.67
C GLU A 156 22.95 13.83 9.22
N ALA A 157 23.56 13.01 8.38
CA ALA A 157 23.13 12.84 6.98
C ALA A 157 21.72 12.22 6.85
N ILE A 158 21.39 11.20 7.67
CA ILE A 158 20.06 10.58 7.69
C ILE A 158 18.98 11.58 8.16
N ASN A 159 19.30 12.38 9.17
CA ASN A 159 18.34 13.31 9.79
C ASN A 159 18.20 14.63 9.04
N ASN A 160 19.08 14.92 8.09
CA ASN A 160 19.03 16.13 7.30
C ASN A 160 17.67 16.24 6.55
N VAL A 161 17.02 17.39 6.70
CA VAL A 161 15.68 17.67 6.16
C VAL A 161 15.64 17.80 4.64
N ASN A 162 16.77 18.15 4.02
CA ASN A 162 16.89 18.35 2.58
C ASN A 162 17.18 17.05 1.82
N THR A 163 17.49 15.97 2.53
CA THR A 163 17.75 14.66 1.90
C THR A 163 16.44 13.94 1.64
N THR A 164 16.30 13.39 0.42
CA THR A 164 15.06 12.69 0.05
C THR A 164 14.90 11.39 0.83
N LEU A 165 13.66 10.92 0.99
CA LEU A 165 13.40 9.61 1.64
C LEU A 165 14.18 8.48 0.96
N GLN A 166 14.30 8.53 -0.36
CA GLN A 166 15.02 7.53 -1.12
C GLN A 166 16.53 7.56 -0.83
N SER A 167 17.12 8.75 -0.77
CA SER A 167 18.53 8.94 -0.41
C SER A 167 18.81 8.49 1.04
N LYS A 168 17.86 8.72 1.96
CA LYS A 168 17.92 8.23 3.35
C LYS A 168 17.91 6.69 3.41
N LEU A 169 17.03 6.05 2.64
CA LEU A 169 16.98 4.58 2.57
C LEU A 169 18.29 3.99 2.02
N ALA A 170 18.85 4.59 0.97
CA ALA A 170 20.13 4.16 0.41
C ALA A 170 21.30 4.32 1.40
N LEU A 171 21.32 5.41 2.18
CA LEU A 171 22.29 5.62 3.26
C LEU A 171 22.17 4.58 4.38
N ILE A 172 20.95 4.24 4.79
CA ILE A 172 20.69 3.21 5.80
C ILE A 172 21.14 1.83 5.28
N GLU A 173 20.77 1.48 4.05
CA GLU A 173 21.21 0.24 3.42
C GLU A 173 22.74 0.16 3.33
N ALA A 174 23.39 1.25 2.94
CA ALA A 174 24.84 1.35 2.87
C ALA A 174 25.50 1.21 4.25
N ALA A 175 24.94 1.83 5.29
CA ALA A 175 25.45 1.70 6.66
C ALA A 175 25.34 0.26 7.18
N ILE A 176 24.21 -0.42 6.90
CA ILE A 176 24.02 -1.83 7.26
C ILE A 176 25.05 -2.73 6.56
N LYS A 177 25.34 -2.44 5.29
CA LYS A 177 26.30 -3.21 4.46
C LYS A 177 27.76 -2.79 4.65
N ALA A 178 28.05 -1.67 5.31
CA ALA A 178 29.41 -1.21 5.56
C ALA A 178 30.20 -2.21 6.41
N GLN A 179 31.45 -2.43 6.06
CA GLN A 179 32.32 -3.40 6.73
C GLN A 179 33.02 -2.79 7.95
N THR A 180 33.17 -1.46 7.95
CA THR A 180 33.90 -0.73 9.00
C THR A 180 33.06 -0.42 10.23
N LEU A 181 31.75 -0.68 10.20
CA LEU A 181 30.83 -0.50 11.32
C LEU A 181 30.64 -1.81 12.07
N SER A 182 30.65 -1.74 13.41
CA SER A 182 30.31 -2.88 14.26
C SER A 182 28.82 -3.22 14.15
N LEU A 183 28.43 -4.43 14.57
CA LEU A 183 27.02 -4.81 14.61
C LEU A 183 26.20 -3.92 15.54
N GLU A 184 26.77 -3.55 16.70
CA GLU A 184 26.18 -2.62 17.66
C GLU A 184 25.93 -1.24 17.02
N ALA A 185 26.95 -0.65 16.37
CA ALA A 185 26.81 0.62 15.66
C ALA A 185 25.73 0.59 14.56
N LYS A 186 25.57 -0.55 13.87
CA LYS A 186 24.51 -0.73 12.87
C LYS A 186 23.11 -0.76 13.50
N LEU A 187 22.97 -1.41 14.65
CA LEU A 187 21.71 -1.45 15.40
C LEU A 187 21.36 -0.06 15.94
N ASP A 188 22.34 0.68 16.47
CA ASP A 188 22.17 2.05 16.95
C ASP A 188 21.69 2.98 15.83
N LEU A 189 22.25 2.85 14.62
CA LEU A 189 21.83 3.62 13.45
C LEU A 189 20.40 3.26 13.00
N ILE A 190 20.01 1.99 13.07
CA ILE A 190 18.63 1.56 12.79
C ILE A 190 17.68 2.14 13.85
N GLU A 191 18.05 2.07 15.12
CA GLU A 191 17.25 2.64 16.21
C GLU A 191 17.11 4.16 16.08
N ALA A 192 18.20 4.86 15.79
CA ALA A 192 18.20 6.30 15.54
C ALA A 192 17.34 6.67 14.33
N ALA A 193 17.41 5.90 13.23
CA ALA A 193 16.57 6.12 12.05
C ALA A 193 15.09 5.87 12.35
N ILE A 194 14.75 4.83 13.13
CA ILE A 194 13.38 4.56 13.59
C ILE A 194 12.87 5.69 14.48
N LYS A 195 13.69 6.18 15.42
CA LYS A 195 13.38 7.32 16.28
C LYS A 195 13.23 8.64 15.51
N ALA A 196 13.93 8.78 14.39
CA ALA A 196 13.87 9.94 13.51
C ALA A 196 12.72 9.89 12.49
N LEU A 197 11.99 8.76 12.39
CA LEU A 197 10.73 8.73 11.65
C LEU A 197 9.78 9.76 12.29
N PRO A 198 9.01 10.50 11.48
CA PRO A 198 8.10 11.51 12.03
C PRO A 198 7.16 10.87 13.06
N ASP A 199 7.19 11.38 14.29
CA ASP A 199 6.23 10.97 15.31
C ASP A 199 4.86 11.54 14.96
N TYR A 200 4.01 10.69 14.39
CA TYR A 200 2.64 11.06 14.05
C TYR A 200 1.71 11.08 15.26
N SER A 201 2.19 10.83 16.49
CA SER A 201 1.36 10.80 17.70
C SER A 201 0.70 12.16 17.97
N SER A 202 1.37 13.27 17.68
CA SER A 202 0.78 14.61 17.82
C SER A 202 -0.28 14.90 16.76
N GLN A 203 -0.06 14.46 15.51
CA GLN A 203 -1.04 14.56 14.42
C GLN A 203 -2.23 13.63 14.69
N LEU A 204 -1.99 12.44 15.23
CA LEU A 204 -3.03 11.49 15.64
C LEU A 204 -3.80 12.00 16.86
N ALA A 205 -3.12 12.62 17.83
CA ALA A 205 -3.75 13.29 18.96
C ALA A 205 -4.54 14.52 18.53
N ALA A 206 -4.08 15.27 17.51
CA ALA A 206 -4.81 16.37 16.91
C ALA A 206 -6.01 15.90 16.08
N ILE A 207 -5.90 14.80 15.34
CA ILE A 207 -7.01 14.13 14.64
C ILE A 207 -8.01 13.59 15.66
N LYS A 208 -7.54 12.94 16.73
CA LYS A 208 -8.36 12.48 17.85
C LYS A 208 -9.03 13.65 18.57
N THR A 209 -8.31 14.72 18.86
CA THR A 209 -8.85 15.97 19.44
C THR A 209 -9.82 16.63 18.46
N ALA A 210 -9.61 16.56 17.15
CA ALA A 210 -10.56 17.05 16.15
C ALA A 210 -11.81 16.15 16.05
N ILE A 211 -11.66 14.84 16.25
CA ILE A 211 -12.74 13.85 16.38
C ILE A 211 -13.49 14.03 17.72
N GLU A 212 -12.81 14.37 18.80
CA GLU A 212 -13.37 14.63 20.15
C GLU A 212 -13.97 16.03 20.28
N ASN A 213 -13.45 17.00 19.51
CA ASN A 213 -14.05 18.32 19.32
C ASN A 213 -15.10 18.34 18.20
N LEU A 214 -15.38 17.21 17.55
CA LEU A 214 -16.72 17.02 16.96
C LEU A 214 -17.70 17.17 18.13
N PRO A 215 -18.70 18.05 18.05
CA PRO A 215 -19.35 18.55 19.26
C PRO A 215 -19.94 17.42 20.11
N ASP A 216 -19.55 17.37 21.39
CA ASP A 216 -20.39 16.75 22.41
C ASP A 216 -21.67 17.59 22.51
N TYR A 217 -22.73 16.97 22.04
CA TYR A 217 -23.96 17.59 21.66
C TYR A 217 -24.95 17.64 22.84
N GLY A 218 -24.75 16.99 24.00
CA GLY A 218 -25.81 16.83 25.03
C GLY A 218 -26.28 18.13 25.74
N ASP A 219 -25.40 18.78 26.51
CA ASP A 219 -25.74 19.98 27.29
C ASP A 219 -25.85 21.23 26.40
N LYS A 220 -25.09 21.24 25.30
CA LYS A 220 -25.24 22.22 24.23
C LYS A 220 -26.52 21.98 23.44
N LEU A 221 -27.00 20.74 23.22
CA LEU A 221 -28.33 20.47 22.63
C LEU A 221 -29.40 21.02 23.53
N THR A 222 -29.31 20.93 24.85
CA THR A 222 -30.40 21.42 25.70
C THR A 222 -30.53 22.95 25.60
N ALA A 223 -29.41 23.67 25.57
CA ALA A 223 -29.38 25.13 25.34
C ALA A 223 -29.71 25.53 23.88
N ILE A 224 -29.25 24.74 22.90
CA ILE A 224 -29.53 24.91 21.47
C ILE A 224 -30.97 24.51 21.13
N GLU A 225 -31.59 23.55 21.82
CA GLU A 225 -32.98 23.10 21.64
C GLU A 225 -33.95 24.14 22.21
N ALA A 226 -33.59 24.80 23.31
CA ALA A 226 -34.26 25.99 23.81
C ALA A 226 -34.15 27.19 22.84
N ALA A 227 -32.99 27.37 22.18
CA ALA A 227 -32.78 28.39 21.15
C ALA A 227 -33.46 28.05 19.80
N ILE A 228 -33.50 26.78 19.39
CA ILE A 228 -34.12 26.27 18.16
C ILE A 228 -35.65 26.33 18.25
N LYS A 229 -36.24 26.04 19.42
CA LYS A 229 -37.68 26.26 19.66
C LYS A 229 -38.09 27.73 19.56
N ALA A 230 -37.12 28.65 19.58
CA ALA A 230 -37.32 30.08 19.46
C ALA A 230 -36.94 30.67 18.08
N MET A 231 -36.46 29.87 17.09
CA MET A 231 -36.00 30.37 15.78
C MET A 231 -36.93 30.05 14.60
N PRO A 232 -37.15 30.99 13.66
CA PRO A 232 -37.86 30.75 12.39
C PRO A 232 -36.89 30.59 11.21
N ASN A 233 -36.58 29.37 10.72
CA ASN A 233 -36.17 29.08 9.31
C ASN A 233 -35.79 27.60 9.07
N TYR A 234 -36.37 26.98 8.03
CA TYR A 234 -36.11 25.58 7.60
C TYR A 234 -35.54 25.44 6.17
N SER A 235 -35.27 26.55 5.45
CA SER A 235 -34.84 26.56 4.04
C SER A 235 -33.45 25.96 3.79
N ASP A 236 -32.47 26.32 4.62
CA ASP A 236 -31.05 26.08 4.33
C ASP A 236 -30.66 24.59 4.37
N LYS A 237 -31.42 23.79 5.14
CA LYS A 237 -31.19 22.34 5.25
C LYS A 237 -31.64 21.58 4.00
N PHE A 238 -32.65 22.08 3.28
CA PHE A 238 -33.09 21.43 2.06
C PHE A 238 -32.21 21.79 0.87
N ASP A 239 -31.69 23.03 0.82
CA ASP A 239 -30.72 23.46 -0.19
C ASP A 239 -29.41 22.65 -0.10
N ALA A 240 -28.97 22.32 1.12
CA ALA A 240 -27.82 21.45 1.35
C ALA A 240 -28.03 20.02 0.78
N VAL A 241 -29.24 19.46 0.90
CA VAL A 241 -29.58 18.14 0.32
C VAL A 241 -29.55 18.19 -1.20
N THR A 242 -30.14 19.23 -1.81
CA THR A 242 -30.09 19.45 -3.27
C THR A 242 -28.64 19.62 -3.75
N THR A 243 -27.81 20.33 -2.98
CA THR A 243 -26.38 20.53 -3.29
C THR A 243 -25.61 19.21 -3.25
N ALA A 244 -25.84 18.39 -2.21
CA ALA A 244 -25.18 17.09 -2.07
C ALA A 244 -25.58 16.10 -3.19
N LEU A 245 -26.85 16.06 -3.58
CA LEU A 245 -27.32 15.22 -4.69
C LEU A 245 -26.70 15.63 -6.03
N ASN A 246 -26.55 16.93 -6.28
CA ASN A 246 -25.89 17.43 -7.49
C ASN A 246 -24.38 17.11 -7.51
N ALA A 247 -23.70 17.18 -6.36
CA ALA A 247 -22.30 16.78 -6.25
C ALA A 247 -22.11 15.28 -6.50
N MET A 248 -22.99 14.44 -5.93
CA MET A 248 -22.98 12.98 -6.15
C MET A 248 -23.22 12.63 -7.63
N LYS A 249 -24.17 13.32 -8.27
CA LYS A 249 -24.41 13.19 -9.71
C LYS A 249 -23.15 13.49 -10.53
N ALA A 250 -22.47 14.60 -10.27
CA ALA A 250 -21.27 14.98 -11.00
C ALA A 250 -20.14 13.93 -10.89
N GLN A 251 -20.01 13.30 -9.72
CA GLN A 251 -19.07 12.18 -9.53
C GLN A 251 -19.46 10.95 -10.35
N ILE A 252 -20.75 10.62 -10.44
CA ILE A 252 -21.25 9.47 -11.21
C ILE A 252 -21.13 9.71 -12.71
N GLU A 253 -21.42 10.92 -13.19
CA GLU A 253 -21.24 11.31 -14.60
C GLU A 253 -19.77 11.21 -15.05
N ALA A 254 -18.82 11.47 -14.15
CA ALA A 254 -17.39 11.31 -14.41
C ALA A 254 -16.95 9.84 -14.60
N LEU A 255 -17.78 8.86 -14.19
CA LEU A 255 -17.52 7.43 -14.38
C LEU A 255 -17.89 6.91 -15.79
N GLY A 256 -18.45 7.77 -16.64
CA GLY A 256 -18.82 7.44 -18.03
C GLY A 256 -20.29 7.06 -18.23
N THR A 257 -20.69 6.86 -19.48
CA THR A 257 -22.10 6.70 -19.89
C THR A 257 -22.78 5.42 -19.40
N GLY A 258 -22.02 4.46 -18.85
CA GLY A 258 -22.54 3.22 -18.27
C GLY A 258 -23.42 3.42 -17.03
N GLN A 259 -23.46 4.62 -16.45
CA GLN A 259 -24.24 4.95 -15.23
C GLN A 259 -25.48 5.84 -15.50
N ALA A 260 -25.93 5.94 -16.76
CA ALA A 260 -27.00 6.86 -17.16
C ALA A 260 -28.32 6.68 -16.36
N SER A 261 -28.69 5.44 -16.02
CA SER A 261 -29.90 5.14 -15.25
C SER A 261 -29.84 5.63 -13.80
N ILE A 262 -28.64 5.62 -13.18
CA ILE A 262 -28.42 6.14 -11.82
C ILE A 262 -28.49 7.66 -11.82
N VAL A 263 -27.87 8.29 -12.82
CA VAL A 263 -27.93 9.75 -13.01
C VAL A 263 -29.38 10.23 -13.20
N GLU A 264 -30.19 9.50 -13.98
CA GLU A 264 -31.61 9.77 -14.16
C GLU A 264 -32.39 9.66 -12.84
N ALA A 265 -32.12 8.63 -12.02
CA ALA A 265 -32.76 8.46 -10.72
C ALA A 265 -32.44 9.61 -9.74
N ILE A 266 -31.19 10.10 -9.73
CA ILE A 266 -30.77 11.24 -8.91
C ILE A 266 -31.49 12.52 -9.38
N ASN A 267 -31.51 12.79 -10.70
CA ASN A 267 -32.20 13.98 -11.24
C ASN A 267 -33.68 14.03 -10.84
N ASN A 268 -34.39 12.91 -10.98
CA ASN A 268 -35.80 12.81 -10.61
C ASN A 268 -36.03 13.06 -9.10
N THR A 269 -35.12 12.57 -8.25
CA THR A 269 -35.18 12.77 -6.80
C THR A 269 -34.92 14.23 -6.42
N THR A 270 -33.90 14.86 -7.01
CA THR A 270 -33.58 16.28 -6.81
C THR A 270 -34.75 17.18 -7.21
N ALA A 271 -35.42 16.90 -8.33
CA ALA A 271 -36.58 17.67 -8.77
C ALA A 271 -37.76 17.59 -7.77
N ALA A 272 -38.03 16.40 -7.25
CA ALA A 272 -39.08 16.21 -6.23
C ALA A 272 -38.75 16.97 -4.93
N ILE A 273 -37.49 16.95 -4.49
CA ILE A 273 -37.05 17.69 -3.30
C ILE A 273 -37.20 19.19 -3.51
N ASN A 274 -36.79 19.73 -4.67
CA ASN A 274 -36.96 21.16 -4.98
C ASN A 274 -38.43 21.60 -4.99
N ALA A 275 -39.34 20.74 -5.45
CA ALA A 275 -40.79 21.02 -5.37
C ALA A 275 -41.29 21.10 -3.92
N LEU A 276 -40.78 20.25 -3.04
CA LEU A 276 -41.10 20.28 -1.60
C LEU A 276 -40.52 21.54 -0.94
N ILE A 277 -39.32 21.97 -1.31
CA ILE A 277 -38.72 23.25 -0.86
C ILE A 277 -39.60 24.42 -1.26
N ALA A 278 -40.02 24.48 -2.53
CA ALA A 278 -40.92 25.52 -3.02
C ALA A 278 -42.27 25.50 -2.29
N ALA A 279 -42.81 24.32 -1.97
CA ALA A 279 -44.04 24.17 -1.21
C ALA A 279 -43.90 24.68 0.23
N VAL A 280 -42.76 24.46 0.88
CA VAL A 280 -42.48 25.00 2.22
C VAL A 280 -42.34 26.52 2.15
N ASN A 281 -41.58 27.04 1.20
CA ASN A 281 -41.34 28.49 1.03
C ASN A 281 -42.62 29.26 0.67
N SER A 282 -43.54 28.63 -0.05
CA SER A 282 -44.85 29.20 -0.38
C SER A 282 -45.90 29.00 0.73
N GLY A 283 -45.56 28.30 1.82
CA GLY A 283 -46.47 28.00 2.93
C GLY A 283 -47.53 26.93 2.61
N ASN A 284 -47.42 26.26 1.46
CA ASN A 284 -48.36 25.23 1.01
C ASN A 284 -48.16 23.87 1.71
N THR A 285 -47.04 23.68 2.40
CA THR A 285 -46.80 22.52 3.27
C THR A 285 -45.93 22.91 4.46
N SER A 286 -46.02 22.14 5.55
CA SER A 286 -45.15 22.38 6.72
C SER A 286 -43.76 21.81 6.46
N ALA A 287 -42.74 22.43 7.06
CA ALA A 287 -41.37 21.92 6.97
C ALA A 287 -41.23 20.48 7.48
N ALA A 288 -42.01 20.10 8.50
CA ALA A 288 -42.04 18.73 9.02
C ALA A 288 -42.63 17.73 8.00
N ALA A 289 -43.72 18.11 7.32
CA ALA A 289 -44.33 17.26 6.30
C ALA A 289 -43.45 17.13 5.04
N ALA A 290 -42.77 18.21 4.65
CA ALA A 290 -41.79 18.18 3.58
C ALA A 290 -40.57 17.31 3.94
N LEU A 291 -40.05 17.42 5.17
CA LEU A 291 -38.93 16.62 5.64
C LEU A 291 -39.24 15.12 5.61
N ALA A 292 -40.42 14.71 6.08
CA ALA A 292 -40.85 13.31 6.02
C ALA A 292 -40.87 12.78 4.57
N GLN A 293 -41.36 13.58 3.63
CA GLN A 293 -41.38 13.23 2.21
C GLN A 293 -39.97 13.22 1.59
N ILE A 294 -39.09 14.15 1.95
CA ILE A 294 -37.69 14.16 1.51
C ILE A 294 -36.97 12.89 1.96
N ILE A 295 -37.13 12.48 3.22
CA ILE A 295 -36.56 11.23 3.75
C ILE A 295 -37.05 10.02 2.95
N GLN A 296 -38.36 9.97 2.66
CA GLN A 296 -38.94 8.90 1.84
C GLN A 296 -38.31 8.86 0.43
N LYS A 297 -38.12 10.02 -0.21
CA LYS A 297 -37.49 10.11 -1.54
C LYS A 297 -36.02 9.72 -1.55
N LEU A 298 -35.28 9.99 -0.48
CA LEU A 298 -33.90 9.56 -0.36
C LEU A 298 -33.78 8.04 -0.14
N GLU A 299 -34.68 7.41 0.61
CA GLU A 299 -34.71 5.94 0.75
C GLU A 299 -35.15 5.25 -0.55
N GLU A 300 -36.11 5.82 -1.29
CA GLU A 300 -36.47 5.34 -2.64
C GLU A 300 -35.27 5.42 -3.60
N LEU A 301 -34.49 6.50 -3.55
CA LEU A 301 -33.27 6.65 -4.35
C LEU A 301 -32.20 5.63 -3.95
N LYS A 302 -31.95 5.46 -2.66
CA LYS A 302 -30.99 4.49 -2.11
C LYS A 302 -31.28 3.06 -2.57
N ASN A 303 -32.56 2.67 -2.62
CA ASN A 303 -32.96 1.36 -3.14
C ASN A 303 -32.73 1.23 -4.65
N LYS A 304 -32.83 2.32 -5.42
CA LYS A 304 -32.62 2.33 -6.87
C LYS A 304 -31.15 2.33 -7.29
N ILE A 305 -30.25 2.94 -6.50
CA ILE A 305 -28.82 3.07 -6.85
C ILE A 305 -27.98 1.84 -6.49
N GLY A 306 -28.54 0.86 -5.78
CA GLY A 306 -27.86 -0.39 -5.43
C GLY A 306 -26.94 -0.25 -4.21
N SER A 307 -27.18 -1.08 -3.19
CA SER A 307 -26.36 -1.22 -2.00
C SER A 307 -25.09 -2.03 -2.30
N GLY A 308 -23.94 -1.36 -2.35
CA GLY A 308 -22.65 -2.01 -2.21
C GLY A 308 -22.51 -2.63 -0.81
N GLY A 309 -22.83 -3.92 -0.69
CA GLY A 309 -22.14 -4.87 0.19
C GLY A 309 -22.15 -4.60 1.70
N SER A 310 -23.32 -4.42 2.31
CA SER A 310 -23.52 -4.89 3.70
C SER A 310 -24.66 -5.89 3.69
N THR A 311 -24.34 -7.11 3.27
CA THR A 311 -25.26 -8.25 3.24
C THR A 311 -25.55 -8.68 4.69
N PRO A 312 -26.82 -8.72 5.13
CA PRO A 312 -27.28 -9.22 6.44
C PRO A 312 -26.87 -10.65 6.82
N ALA A 313 -26.04 -11.33 6.02
CA ALA A 313 -25.40 -12.58 6.43
C ALA A 313 -24.53 -12.44 7.69
N ALA A 314 -24.19 -11.22 8.13
CA ALA A 314 -23.51 -10.99 9.41
C ALA A 314 -24.36 -11.39 10.63
N GLU A 315 -25.69 -11.47 10.51
CA GLU A 315 -26.55 -12.00 11.57
C GLU A 315 -26.68 -13.51 11.48
N TYR A 316 -26.53 -14.18 12.62
CA TYR A 316 -26.63 -15.62 12.76
C TYR A 316 -27.72 -16.05 13.73
N VAL A 317 -28.11 -17.31 13.64
CA VAL A 317 -28.91 -18.03 14.62
C VAL A 317 -28.05 -19.13 15.21
N ASP A 318 -27.87 -19.09 16.52
CA ASP A 318 -27.32 -20.19 17.29
C ASP A 318 -28.42 -21.21 17.57
N LEU A 319 -28.44 -22.29 16.80
CA LEU A 319 -29.40 -23.39 16.92
C LEU A 319 -29.06 -24.37 18.06
N GLY A 320 -27.96 -24.15 18.79
CA GLY A 320 -27.52 -25.03 19.88
C GLY A 320 -27.09 -26.41 19.40
N LEU A 321 -26.64 -26.54 18.15
CA LEU A 321 -26.18 -27.81 17.59
C LEU A 321 -24.91 -28.31 18.31
N PRO A 322 -24.68 -29.64 18.39
CA PRO A 322 -23.49 -30.21 19.04
C PRO A 322 -22.15 -29.61 18.61
N SER A 323 -21.99 -29.21 17.35
CA SER A 323 -20.79 -28.55 16.80
C SER A 323 -20.54 -27.14 17.33
N GLY A 324 -21.55 -26.50 17.95
CA GLY A 324 -21.49 -25.09 18.38
C GLY A 324 -21.58 -24.07 17.24
N LEU A 325 -21.77 -24.54 16.00
CA LEU A 325 -21.85 -23.69 14.82
C LEU A 325 -23.11 -22.83 14.80
N LYS A 326 -22.92 -21.59 14.37
CA LYS A 326 -23.98 -20.62 14.16
C LYS A 326 -24.27 -20.51 12.67
N TRP A 327 -25.54 -20.58 12.31
CA TRP A 327 -26.00 -20.56 10.93
C TRP A 327 -26.47 -19.16 10.55
N ALA A 328 -26.12 -18.67 9.36
CA ALA A 328 -26.57 -17.36 8.89
C ALA A 328 -28.11 -17.27 8.79
N LYS A 329 -28.67 -16.09 9.05
CA LYS A 329 -30.12 -15.86 8.89
C LYS A 329 -30.59 -15.87 7.43
N CYS A 330 -29.71 -15.54 6.49
CA CYS A 330 -30.01 -15.40 5.07
C CYS A 330 -29.05 -16.22 4.20
N ASN A 331 -29.47 -16.52 2.97
CA ASN A 331 -28.57 -17.06 1.95
C ASN A 331 -27.48 -16.04 1.59
N LEU A 332 -26.33 -16.50 1.10
CA LEU A 332 -25.28 -15.61 0.64
C LEU A 332 -25.80 -14.73 -0.51
N GLY A 333 -25.68 -13.40 -0.36
CA GLY A 333 -26.23 -12.42 -1.29
C GLY A 333 -27.68 -11.98 -1.00
N ALA A 334 -28.39 -12.61 -0.06
CA ALA A 334 -29.73 -12.21 0.36
C ALA A 334 -29.70 -11.21 1.53
N THR A 335 -30.72 -10.36 1.61
CA THR A 335 -30.94 -9.43 2.72
C THR A 335 -32.02 -9.86 3.70
N LYS A 336 -32.89 -10.78 3.28
CA LYS A 336 -33.95 -11.36 4.13
C LYS A 336 -33.94 -12.89 4.07
N PRO A 337 -34.44 -13.59 5.12
CA PRO A 337 -34.41 -15.05 5.16
C PRO A 337 -35.15 -15.74 4.00
N GLU A 338 -36.21 -15.12 3.48
CA GLU A 338 -37.01 -15.62 2.37
C GLU A 338 -36.41 -15.37 0.98
N GLU A 339 -35.42 -14.49 0.85
CA GLU A 339 -34.79 -14.20 -0.44
C GLU A 339 -33.81 -15.33 -0.84
N PHE A 340 -33.80 -15.68 -2.13
CA PHE A 340 -33.01 -16.80 -2.65
C PHE A 340 -31.49 -16.61 -2.54
N GLY A 341 -31.06 -15.35 -2.50
CA GLY A 341 -29.64 -14.98 -2.56
C GLY A 341 -29.09 -15.18 -3.97
N ASN A 342 -27.77 -15.30 -4.05
CA ASN A 342 -27.07 -15.58 -5.30
C ASN A 342 -26.84 -17.09 -5.46
N TYR A 343 -26.59 -17.50 -6.70
CA TYR A 343 -26.15 -18.84 -7.06
C TYR A 343 -24.65 -18.84 -7.31
N TYR A 344 -24.02 -19.95 -6.95
CA TYR A 344 -22.58 -20.15 -7.11
C TYR A 344 -22.34 -21.56 -7.62
N ALA A 345 -21.34 -21.73 -8.49
CA ALA A 345 -20.77 -23.03 -8.78
C ALA A 345 -19.79 -23.41 -7.66
N TRP A 346 -19.57 -24.70 -7.43
CA TRP A 346 -18.75 -25.17 -6.32
C TRP A 346 -17.29 -24.72 -6.49
N GLY A 347 -16.75 -23.96 -5.53
CA GLY A 347 -15.39 -23.41 -5.59
C GLY A 347 -15.26 -22.11 -6.41
N GLU A 348 -16.37 -21.56 -6.91
CA GLU A 348 -16.44 -20.23 -7.50
C GLU A 348 -16.97 -19.22 -6.49
N THR A 349 -16.37 -18.03 -6.47
CA THR A 349 -16.65 -17.00 -5.47
C THR A 349 -17.52 -15.87 -6.02
N GLU A 350 -17.80 -15.87 -7.31
CA GLU A 350 -18.64 -14.89 -8.00
C GLU A 350 -19.81 -15.59 -8.70
N PRO A 351 -21.02 -14.98 -8.72
CA PRO A 351 -22.12 -15.49 -9.53
C PRO A 351 -21.84 -15.33 -11.03
N LYS A 352 -22.48 -16.18 -11.83
CA LYS A 352 -22.42 -16.12 -13.30
C LYS A 352 -23.79 -16.36 -13.94
N ALA A 353 -23.89 -16.14 -15.24
CA ALA A 353 -25.12 -16.28 -16.01
C ALA A 353 -25.33 -17.69 -16.61
N ASP A 354 -24.26 -18.47 -16.74
CA ASP A 354 -24.25 -19.81 -17.33
C ASP A 354 -23.46 -20.76 -16.42
N TYR A 355 -24.13 -21.77 -15.90
CA TYR A 355 -23.65 -22.80 -14.97
C TYR A 355 -23.48 -24.14 -15.69
N SER A 356 -22.38 -24.29 -16.41
CA SER A 356 -22.05 -25.50 -17.16
C SER A 356 -20.56 -25.83 -17.01
N TRP A 357 -20.18 -27.06 -17.35
CA TRP A 357 -18.76 -27.46 -17.37
C TRP A 357 -17.91 -26.57 -18.28
N ALA A 358 -18.50 -26.04 -19.36
CA ALA A 358 -17.81 -25.12 -20.27
C ALA A 358 -17.40 -23.79 -19.61
N THR A 359 -18.13 -23.35 -18.59
CA THR A 359 -17.87 -22.09 -17.87
C THR A 359 -17.29 -22.31 -16.48
N TYR A 360 -16.96 -23.55 -16.11
CA TYR A 360 -16.51 -23.90 -14.76
C TYR A 360 -15.05 -23.51 -14.52
N LYS A 361 -14.79 -22.80 -13.42
CA LYS A 361 -13.48 -22.21 -13.07
C LYS A 361 -12.33 -23.21 -13.09
N PHE A 362 -12.56 -24.45 -12.68
CA PHE A 362 -11.49 -25.45 -12.54
C PHE A 362 -11.33 -26.37 -13.75
N GLY A 363 -12.05 -26.15 -14.85
CA GLY A 363 -11.91 -26.92 -16.09
C GLY A 363 -13.13 -27.78 -16.38
N LEU A 364 -12.94 -28.79 -17.24
CA LEU A 364 -13.99 -29.71 -17.68
C LEU A 364 -14.16 -30.87 -16.70
N GLU A 365 -15.28 -31.59 -16.81
CA GLU A 365 -15.65 -32.72 -15.94
C GLU A 365 -14.53 -33.77 -15.81
N ASP A 366 -13.84 -34.09 -16.92
CA ASP A 366 -12.77 -35.08 -17.01
C ASP A 366 -11.35 -34.49 -16.90
N ALA A 367 -11.23 -33.16 -16.75
CA ALA A 367 -9.95 -32.44 -16.80
C ALA A 367 -9.90 -31.29 -15.77
N LEU A 368 -10.13 -31.62 -14.50
CA LEU A 368 -10.12 -30.69 -13.37
C LEU A 368 -8.71 -30.29 -12.94
N SER A 369 -8.47 -28.99 -12.79
CA SER A 369 -7.20 -28.39 -12.37
C SER A 369 -7.00 -28.28 -10.85
N LYS A 370 -8.09 -28.28 -10.06
CA LYS A 370 -8.06 -28.22 -8.58
C LYS A 370 -9.15 -29.10 -7.94
N TYR A 371 -8.88 -29.58 -6.75
CA TYR A 371 -9.70 -30.54 -6.00
C TYR A 371 -9.87 -31.83 -6.80
N ASN A 372 -8.74 -32.45 -7.14
CA ASN A 372 -8.61 -33.60 -8.03
C ASN A 372 -7.70 -34.68 -7.40
N ASP A 373 -7.40 -35.75 -8.13
CA ASP A 373 -6.57 -36.85 -7.60
C ASP A 373 -5.11 -36.48 -7.36
N THR A 374 -4.62 -35.39 -7.98
CA THR A 374 -3.25 -34.91 -7.79
C THR A 374 -3.10 -34.18 -6.47
N ASP A 375 -4.04 -33.30 -6.12
CA ASP A 375 -4.01 -32.56 -4.83
C ASP A 375 -4.72 -33.28 -3.68
N ASN A 376 -5.55 -34.28 -4.01
CA ASN A 376 -6.34 -35.10 -3.09
C ASN A 376 -7.26 -34.28 -2.14
N LYS A 377 -7.53 -33.00 -2.43
CA LYS A 377 -8.35 -32.15 -1.57
C LYS A 377 -9.83 -32.45 -1.76
N THR A 378 -10.53 -32.75 -0.66
CA THR A 378 -11.97 -33.03 -0.63
C THR A 378 -12.81 -31.87 -0.09
N THR A 379 -12.17 -30.79 0.34
CA THR A 379 -12.84 -29.62 0.92
C THR A 379 -12.27 -28.33 0.35
N LEU A 380 -13.12 -27.32 0.14
CA LEU A 380 -12.68 -26.02 -0.37
C LEU A 380 -11.65 -25.36 0.55
N ASP A 381 -10.58 -24.85 -0.05
CA ASP A 381 -9.71 -23.85 0.57
C ASP A 381 -10.47 -22.52 0.74
N ALA A 382 -10.01 -21.66 1.64
CA ALA A 382 -10.74 -20.43 1.98
C ALA A 382 -10.88 -19.47 0.78
N GLU A 383 -9.90 -19.44 -0.13
CA GLU A 383 -9.92 -18.59 -1.32
C GLU A 383 -10.94 -19.02 -2.38
N ASP A 384 -11.47 -20.24 -2.29
CA ASP A 384 -12.48 -20.77 -3.20
C ASP A 384 -13.85 -20.96 -2.52
N ASP A 385 -13.94 -20.69 -1.22
CA ASP A 385 -15.18 -20.72 -0.45
C ASP A 385 -15.87 -19.36 -0.59
N ALA A 386 -16.98 -19.31 -1.35
CA ALA A 386 -17.67 -18.06 -1.64
C ALA A 386 -18.13 -17.34 -0.36
N ALA A 387 -18.53 -18.06 0.69
CA ALA A 387 -18.92 -17.44 1.95
C ALA A 387 -17.70 -16.85 2.68
N ALA A 388 -16.56 -17.54 2.67
CA ALA A 388 -15.32 -17.02 3.27
C ALA A 388 -14.81 -15.78 2.53
N VAL A 389 -14.81 -15.79 1.20
CA VAL A 389 -14.37 -14.65 0.38
C VAL A 389 -15.29 -13.44 0.51
N LYS A 390 -16.63 -13.66 0.54
CA LYS A 390 -17.60 -12.56 0.55
C LYS A 390 -17.87 -11.97 1.94
N LEU A 391 -17.80 -12.79 2.99
CA LEU A 391 -18.13 -12.36 4.37
C LEU A 391 -16.90 -12.21 5.27
N GLY A 392 -15.74 -12.74 4.85
CA GLY A 392 -14.52 -12.74 5.63
C GLY A 392 -14.54 -13.73 6.80
N ALA A 393 -13.36 -13.99 7.38
CA ALA A 393 -13.24 -14.84 8.55
C ALA A 393 -14.07 -14.28 9.74
N PRO A 394 -14.78 -15.13 10.51
CA PRO A 394 -14.70 -16.59 10.51
C PRO A 394 -15.80 -17.30 9.71
N TRP A 395 -16.46 -16.61 8.75
CA TRP A 395 -17.51 -17.21 7.94
C TRP A 395 -16.97 -18.18 6.89
N ARG A 396 -17.77 -19.19 6.58
CA ARG A 396 -17.49 -20.19 5.53
C ARG A 396 -18.75 -20.95 5.12
N MET A 397 -18.65 -21.73 4.06
CA MET A 397 -19.65 -22.74 3.72
C MET A 397 -19.61 -23.89 4.77
N PRO A 398 -20.76 -24.54 5.06
CA PRO A 398 -20.82 -25.72 5.93
C PRO A 398 -20.13 -26.91 5.27
N THR A 399 -19.65 -27.89 6.04
CA THR A 399 -19.23 -29.20 5.51
C THR A 399 -20.44 -30.14 5.35
N LYS A 400 -20.24 -31.29 4.67
CA LYS A 400 -21.24 -32.35 4.60
C LYS A 400 -21.73 -32.80 5.99
N GLU A 401 -20.81 -33.01 6.91
CA GLU A 401 -21.12 -33.49 8.27
C GLU A 401 -21.95 -32.46 9.05
N GLU A 402 -21.70 -31.18 8.84
CA GLU A 402 -22.44 -30.07 9.46
C GLU A 402 -23.82 -29.89 8.85
N CYS A 403 -23.95 -30.06 7.52
CA CYS A 403 -25.26 -30.15 6.86
C CYS A 403 -26.07 -31.32 7.43
N LYS A 404 -25.46 -32.50 7.55
CA LYS A 404 -26.10 -33.67 8.15
C LYS A 404 -26.51 -33.43 9.61
N GLU A 405 -25.64 -32.83 10.42
CA GLU A 405 -25.94 -32.48 11.80
C GLU A 405 -27.16 -31.55 11.91
N LEU A 406 -27.24 -30.53 11.03
CA LEU A 406 -28.39 -29.62 10.98
C LEU A 406 -29.69 -30.39 10.73
N LEU A 407 -29.70 -31.32 9.77
CA LEU A 407 -30.86 -32.14 9.43
C LEU A 407 -31.24 -33.11 10.55
N ASP A 408 -30.26 -33.78 11.15
CA ASP A 408 -30.48 -34.77 12.21
C ASP A 408 -31.05 -34.09 13.49
N ASN A 409 -30.61 -32.87 13.81
CA ASN A 409 -30.96 -32.16 15.04
C ASN A 409 -32.08 -31.11 14.90
N CYS A 410 -32.61 -30.89 13.69
CA CYS A 410 -33.77 -30.02 13.47
C CYS A 410 -35.03 -30.81 13.09
N THR A 411 -36.20 -30.26 13.39
CA THR A 411 -37.44 -30.61 12.69
C THR A 411 -37.57 -29.69 11.47
N TYR A 412 -37.93 -30.25 10.32
CA TYR A 412 -38.11 -29.51 9.08
C TYR A 412 -39.60 -29.49 8.70
N THR A 413 -40.17 -28.29 8.57
CA THR A 413 -41.59 -28.12 8.24
C THR A 413 -41.72 -27.29 6.96
N LYS A 414 -42.38 -27.83 5.94
CA LYS A 414 -42.72 -27.05 4.73
C LYS A 414 -43.66 -25.91 5.12
N THR A 415 -43.29 -24.69 4.78
CA THR A 415 -44.05 -23.47 5.13
C THR A 415 -43.79 -22.36 4.13
N GLN A 416 -44.48 -21.22 4.32
CA GLN A 416 -44.21 -19.98 3.61
C GLN A 416 -43.72 -18.90 4.56
N LEU A 417 -42.68 -18.18 4.14
CA LEU A 417 -42.24 -16.95 4.81
C LEU A 417 -42.43 -15.80 3.82
N ASN A 418 -43.29 -14.84 4.19
CA ASN A 418 -43.64 -13.69 3.33
C ASN A 418 -44.07 -14.07 1.90
N GLY A 419 -44.78 -15.18 1.75
CA GLY A 419 -45.28 -15.69 0.47
C GLY A 419 -44.26 -16.49 -0.36
N VAL A 420 -43.05 -16.71 0.16
CA VAL A 420 -42.05 -17.57 -0.47
C VAL A 420 -42.10 -18.98 0.15
N ASP A 421 -42.26 -20.00 -0.69
CA ASP A 421 -42.22 -21.39 -0.27
C ASP A 421 -40.81 -21.81 0.18
N GLY A 422 -40.74 -22.60 1.24
CA GLY A 422 -39.49 -23.16 1.76
C GLY A 422 -39.70 -24.05 2.96
N TYR A 423 -38.64 -24.23 3.74
CA TYR A 423 -38.66 -25.04 4.95
C TYR A 423 -38.21 -24.24 6.16
N GLU A 424 -39.01 -24.28 7.23
CA GLU A 424 -38.54 -23.89 8.56
C GLU A 424 -37.80 -25.07 9.18
N LEU A 425 -36.52 -24.86 9.50
CA LEU A 425 -35.70 -25.81 10.26
C LEU A 425 -35.63 -25.32 11.70
N LYS A 426 -36.31 -26.03 12.60
CA LYS A 426 -36.40 -25.69 14.02
C LYS A 426 -35.59 -26.67 14.86
N SER A 427 -34.64 -26.16 15.64
CA SER A 427 -33.77 -26.94 16.51
C SER A 427 -34.57 -27.74 17.53
N LYS A 428 -34.31 -29.05 17.61
CA LYS A 428 -34.85 -29.94 18.66
C LYS A 428 -34.23 -29.64 20.03
N ILE A 429 -33.12 -28.87 20.08
CA ILE A 429 -32.32 -28.63 21.29
C ILE A 429 -32.77 -27.36 22.00
N ASN A 430 -32.84 -26.23 21.27
CA ASN A 430 -33.15 -24.92 21.86
C ASN A 430 -34.38 -24.22 21.28
N GLY A 431 -35.08 -24.85 20.32
CA GLY A 431 -36.33 -24.36 19.74
C GLY A 431 -36.20 -23.15 18.81
N LYS A 432 -34.99 -22.61 18.58
CA LYS A 432 -34.76 -21.56 17.56
C LYS A 432 -34.82 -22.16 16.16
N SER A 433 -35.11 -21.34 15.16
CA SER A 433 -35.26 -21.78 13.78
C SER A 433 -34.52 -20.88 12.77
N ILE A 434 -34.24 -21.47 11.61
CA ILE A 434 -33.86 -20.78 10.37
C ILE A 434 -34.84 -21.16 9.26
N PHE A 435 -34.99 -20.29 8.25
CA PHE A 435 -35.79 -20.57 7.06
C PHE A 435 -34.88 -20.76 5.85
N LEU A 436 -35.05 -21.88 5.14
CA LEU A 436 -34.39 -22.17 3.87
C LEU A 436 -35.41 -22.03 2.73
N PRO A 437 -35.33 -20.96 1.91
CA PRO A 437 -36.26 -20.79 0.80
C PRO A 437 -36.02 -21.84 -0.29
N GLY A 438 -37.09 -22.20 -1.01
CA GLY A 438 -37.06 -23.05 -2.19
C GLY A 438 -36.46 -22.32 -3.40
N ALA A 439 -35.16 -22.04 -3.33
CA ALA A 439 -34.46 -21.23 -4.32
C ALA A 439 -34.28 -21.91 -5.69
N GLY A 440 -34.48 -23.22 -5.81
CA GLY A 440 -34.14 -23.92 -7.04
C GLY A 440 -32.64 -24.18 -7.18
N TYR A 441 -32.20 -24.54 -8.38
CA TYR A 441 -30.79 -24.50 -8.81
C TYR A 441 -30.70 -24.22 -10.31
N TYR A 442 -29.55 -23.75 -10.78
CA TYR A 442 -29.25 -23.54 -12.19
C TYR A 442 -28.49 -24.72 -12.78
N ASP A 443 -28.97 -25.18 -13.93
CA ASP A 443 -28.29 -26.12 -14.82
C ASP A 443 -28.20 -25.45 -16.20
N GLU A 444 -26.98 -25.22 -16.68
CA GLU A 444 -26.68 -24.32 -17.79
C GLU A 444 -27.25 -22.90 -17.52
N THR A 445 -28.26 -22.49 -18.27
CA THR A 445 -28.98 -21.21 -18.11
C THR A 445 -30.39 -21.39 -17.54
N ILE A 446 -30.76 -22.63 -17.18
CA ILE A 446 -32.12 -23.01 -16.81
C ILE A 446 -32.24 -23.10 -15.29
N LEU A 447 -33.11 -22.26 -14.72
CA LEU A 447 -33.52 -22.41 -13.32
C LEU A 447 -34.49 -23.59 -13.18
N LYS A 448 -34.09 -24.61 -12.42
CA LYS A 448 -34.92 -25.75 -12.04
C LYS A 448 -35.53 -25.46 -10.68
N SER A 449 -36.82 -25.13 -10.65
CA SER A 449 -37.54 -24.77 -9.42
C SER A 449 -38.13 -25.97 -8.67
N ASN A 450 -38.21 -27.14 -9.31
CA ASN A 450 -38.76 -28.37 -8.75
C ASN A 450 -37.82 -29.05 -7.73
N ALA A 451 -36.58 -28.58 -7.61
CA ALA A 451 -35.66 -29.00 -6.56
C ALA A 451 -34.73 -27.84 -6.19
N THR A 452 -34.33 -27.74 -4.94
CA THR A 452 -33.42 -26.70 -4.43
C THR A 452 -32.14 -27.34 -3.94
N GLY A 453 -30.99 -26.78 -4.34
CA GLY A 453 -29.67 -27.20 -3.88
C GLY A 453 -29.01 -26.15 -2.99
N TYR A 454 -28.40 -26.59 -1.90
CA TYR A 454 -27.53 -25.78 -1.06
C TYR A 454 -26.14 -26.40 -1.00
N LEU A 455 -25.12 -25.62 -1.38
CA LEU A 455 -23.74 -26.09 -1.43
C LEU A 455 -23.16 -26.28 0.00
N SER A 456 -22.47 -27.41 0.21
CA SER A 456 -21.44 -27.52 1.25
C SER A 456 -20.05 -27.34 0.63
N LYS A 457 -19.05 -27.12 1.46
CA LYS A 457 -17.64 -27.06 1.04
C LYS A 457 -17.01 -28.43 0.79
N SER A 458 -17.75 -29.53 0.94
CA SER A 458 -17.25 -30.91 0.79
C SER A 458 -17.55 -31.48 -0.60
N LEU A 459 -16.59 -32.24 -1.14
CA LEU A 459 -16.81 -33.11 -2.31
C LEU A 459 -17.48 -34.43 -1.91
N ARG A 460 -18.17 -35.03 -2.88
CA ARG A 460 -18.75 -36.36 -2.73
C ARG A 460 -17.66 -37.42 -2.67
N THR A 461 -17.77 -38.30 -1.69
CA THR A 461 -16.82 -39.40 -1.53
C THR A 461 -16.96 -40.37 -2.70
N GLY A 462 -15.88 -40.55 -3.47
CA GLY A 462 -15.84 -41.43 -4.64
C GLY A 462 -16.33 -40.80 -5.96
N GLU A 463 -16.83 -39.56 -5.94
CA GLU A 463 -17.31 -38.81 -7.13
C GLU A 463 -16.78 -37.37 -7.06
N ARG A 464 -15.58 -37.12 -7.60
CA ARG A 464 -14.84 -35.82 -7.49
C ARG A 464 -15.44 -34.69 -8.34
N ASP A 465 -16.30 -35.05 -9.29
CA ASP A 465 -17.11 -34.18 -10.15
C ASP A 465 -18.34 -33.62 -9.42
N LYS A 466 -18.64 -34.11 -8.21
CA LYS A 466 -19.82 -33.73 -7.43
C LYS A 466 -19.50 -33.16 -6.07
N PHE A 467 -20.26 -32.14 -5.67
CA PHE A 467 -20.26 -31.61 -4.31
C PHE A 467 -21.32 -32.31 -3.45
N GLU A 468 -21.15 -32.25 -2.13
CA GLU A 468 -22.16 -32.65 -1.14
C GLU A 468 -22.87 -31.42 -0.60
N GLY A 469 -24.14 -31.56 -0.22
CA GLY A 469 -24.95 -30.42 0.19
C GLY A 469 -26.29 -30.82 0.79
N ILE A 470 -27.21 -29.86 0.88
CA ILE A 470 -28.60 -30.11 1.23
C ILE A 470 -29.42 -30.01 -0.04
N VAL A 471 -30.29 -30.99 -0.28
CA VAL A 471 -31.19 -31.00 -1.42
C VAL A 471 -32.64 -31.13 -0.95
N PHE A 472 -33.50 -30.35 -1.57
CA PHE A 472 -34.96 -30.43 -1.45
C PHE A 472 -35.51 -30.79 -2.82
N ILE A 473 -36.37 -31.80 -2.92
CA ILE A 473 -37.09 -32.07 -4.17
C ILE A 473 -38.58 -31.88 -3.89
N GLU A 474 -39.28 -31.18 -4.77
CA GLU A 474 -40.70 -30.94 -4.64
C GLU A 474 -41.46 -32.28 -4.57
N GLY A 475 -42.17 -32.49 -3.46
CA GLY A 475 -42.88 -33.75 -3.18
C GLY A 475 -42.05 -34.81 -2.44
N PHE A 476 -40.77 -34.55 -2.14
CA PHE A 476 -39.90 -35.42 -1.34
C PHE A 476 -39.34 -34.68 -0.11
N GLU A 477 -38.74 -35.44 0.81
CA GLU A 477 -38.15 -34.90 2.04
C GLU A 477 -36.83 -34.14 1.78
N ILE A 478 -36.49 -33.23 2.69
CA ILE A 478 -35.14 -32.62 2.77
C ILE A 478 -34.13 -33.71 3.14
N THR A 479 -33.03 -33.80 2.39
CA THR A 479 -31.98 -34.81 2.63
C THR A 479 -30.60 -34.21 2.39
N ASP A 480 -29.56 -34.91 2.88
CA ASP A 480 -28.23 -34.71 2.34
C ASP A 480 -28.20 -35.24 0.90
N GLY A 481 -27.64 -34.43 0.00
CA GLY A 481 -27.65 -34.71 -1.43
C GLY A 481 -26.39 -34.24 -2.10
N ASN A 482 -26.32 -34.42 -3.42
CA ASN A 482 -25.17 -34.03 -4.21
C ASN A 482 -25.60 -33.41 -5.54
N GLY A 483 -24.70 -32.67 -6.15
CA GLY A 483 -24.86 -32.07 -7.46
C GLY A 483 -23.52 -31.91 -8.16
N GLU A 484 -23.54 -31.69 -9.47
CA GLU A 484 -22.33 -31.44 -10.24
C GLU A 484 -21.66 -30.14 -9.80
N ARG A 485 -20.33 -30.07 -9.85
CA ARG A 485 -19.61 -28.88 -9.38
C ARG A 485 -19.92 -27.62 -10.18
N CYS A 486 -20.37 -27.75 -11.43
CA CYS A 486 -20.64 -26.62 -12.31
C CYS A 486 -22.03 -26.00 -12.14
N ILE A 487 -23.00 -26.69 -11.50
CA ILE A 487 -24.35 -26.17 -11.32
C ILE A 487 -24.39 -25.00 -10.34
N GLY A 488 -25.34 -24.09 -10.55
CA GLY A 488 -25.53 -22.93 -9.69
C GLY A 488 -26.46 -23.24 -8.53
N ALA A 489 -25.97 -23.22 -7.30
CA ALA A 489 -26.77 -23.48 -6.12
C ALA A 489 -26.58 -22.39 -5.05
N SER A 490 -27.56 -22.27 -4.15
CA SER A 490 -27.52 -21.30 -3.06
C SER A 490 -26.52 -21.73 -1.98
N ILE A 491 -26.08 -20.78 -1.16
CA ILE A 491 -25.20 -21.03 -0.02
C ILE A 491 -25.88 -20.50 1.24
N ARG A 492 -25.88 -21.31 2.30
CA ARG A 492 -26.24 -20.87 3.66
C ARG A 492 -24.97 -20.86 4.55
N PRO A 493 -24.34 -19.70 4.78
CA PRO A 493 -23.07 -19.63 5.51
C PRO A 493 -23.18 -20.07 6.98
N VAL A 494 -22.05 -20.51 7.52
CA VAL A 494 -21.87 -20.86 8.94
C VAL A 494 -20.62 -20.21 9.53
N ARG A 495 -20.57 -20.13 10.86
CA ARG A 495 -19.39 -19.68 11.63
C ARG A 495 -19.28 -20.40 12.98
N PRO A 496 -18.06 -20.55 13.53
CA PRO A 496 -17.84 -20.95 14.92
C PRO A 496 -18.47 -20.00 15.95
#